data_AF-A1A2C4-F1
#
_entry.id   AF-A1A2C4-F1
#
_cell.length_a   1.000
_cell.length_b   1.000
_cell.length_c   1.000
_cell.angle_alpha   90.00
_cell.angle_beta   90.00
_cell.angle_gamma   90.00
#
_symmetry.space_group_name_H-M   'P 1'
#
loop_
_entity.id
_entity.type
_entity.pdbx_description
1 polymer ?
#
loop_
_entity_poly.entity_id
_entity_poly.type
_entity_poly.pdbx_seq_one_letter_code
_entity_poly.pdbx_strand_id
1 'polypeptide(L)'
;MVLSTRLEKSRKRDIPTWKPFRASGSGRCLPPVVSVRYVSRSYGFTARCDAFWHALNNRDFGKLPIKGCSVAWNMRIGVIISDEPRINDEIRVSQVRLIGPNGEQVGVIATSVALNLAKEANLDLVEVAPNAKPPVAKLIDYGKYKYNEKIKAREARRNQSTAEIKEIRFRLKIDDHDFEVKKGHVVRFLNGGDKVKVTIMLRGREQSRPIGGVELLQRLASEVEEYGTVEFAPKQEGRNIIMTLAPKGKKVHTQSEQRRRGDQSRAERQARQAARLAAKQEAQAAAAAAAKAAVASDKPKTSETK
;
A
#
# COMPACT_ATOMS: atom_id res chain seq x y z
N MET A 1 -31.53 30.49 -36.93
CA MET A 1 -32.76 30.13 -36.19
C MET A 1 -32.35 29.22 -35.04
N VAL A 2 -32.08 29.76 -33.84
CA VAL A 2 -33.02 30.20 -32.80
C VAL A 2 -33.33 29.05 -31.82
N LEU A 3 -32.82 29.24 -30.59
CA LEU A 3 -33.33 28.81 -29.27
C LEU A 3 -33.27 27.30 -28.92
N SER A 4 -32.56 26.88 -27.88
CA SER A 4 -32.70 27.16 -26.44
C SER A 4 -33.52 26.08 -25.71
N THR A 5 -32.94 25.60 -24.61
CA THR A 5 -33.60 25.09 -23.38
C THR A 5 -34.47 23.83 -23.46
N ARG A 6 -34.05 22.76 -22.76
CA ARG A 6 -34.83 22.31 -21.60
C ARG A 6 -34.01 21.55 -20.56
N LEU A 7 -33.93 22.19 -19.40
CA LEU A 7 -33.54 21.67 -18.11
C LEU A 7 -34.58 20.64 -17.61
N GLU A 8 -34.14 19.78 -16.69
CA GLU A 8 -34.93 19.27 -15.55
C GLU A 8 -35.73 17.96 -15.75
N LYS A 9 -35.37 16.89 -15.00
CA LYS A 9 -36.01 16.61 -13.69
C LYS A 9 -35.43 15.35 -13.03
N SER A 10 -35.00 15.53 -11.79
CA SER A 10 -34.63 14.55 -10.78
C SER A 10 -35.49 13.28 -10.74
N ARG A 11 -34.85 12.11 -10.66
CA ARG A 11 -35.40 10.95 -9.93
C ARG A 11 -34.47 10.61 -8.77
N LYS A 12 -34.74 11.27 -7.63
CA LYS A 12 -34.34 10.82 -6.30
C LYS A 12 -34.92 9.41 -6.14
N ARG A 13 -34.07 8.41 -5.96
CA ARG A 13 -34.49 7.09 -5.47
C ARG A 13 -34.53 7.17 -3.96
N ASP A 14 -35.67 6.79 -3.43
CA ASP A 14 -36.04 6.83 -2.03
C ASP A 14 -35.08 6.04 -1.16
N ILE A 15 -34.58 6.71 -0.12
CA ILE A 15 -33.83 6.11 0.98
C ILE A 15 -34.87 5.66 2.01
N PRO A 16 -35.01 4.37 2.34
CA PRO A 16 -35.96 3.94 3.36
C PRO A 16 -35.47 4.40 4.74
N THR A 17 -36.25 5.30 5.33
CA THR A 17 -36.09 5.79 6.70
C THR A 17 -36.32 4.65 7.69
N TRP A 18 -35.32 4.40 8.54
CA TRP A 18 -35.44 3.47 9.66
C TRP A 18 -36.33 4.09 10.75
N LYS A 19 -37.43 3.42 11.10
CA LYS A 19 -38.23 3.73 12.29
C LYS A 19 -37.48 3.26 13.55
N PRO A 20 -37.46 4.03 14.65
CA PRO A 20 -36.93 3.58 15.92
C PRO A 20 -37.88 2.57 16.58
N PHE A 21 -37.38 1.37 16.87
CA PHE A 21 -38.07 0.35 17.64
C PHE A 21 -38.00 0.71 19.13
N ARG A 22 -39.17 0.86 19.77
CA ARG A 22 -39.33 1.08 21.21
C ARG A 22 -38.76 -0.11 21.99
N ALA A 23 -37.80 0.14 22.88
CA ALA A 23 -37.36 -0.83 23.87
C ALA A 23 -38.30 -0.77 25.09
N SER A 24 -39.06 -1.84 25.34
CA SER A 24 -39.65 -2.16 26.63
C SER A 24 -38.82 -3.27 27.28
N GLY A 25 -38.39 -3.03 28.52
CA GLY A 25 -37.36 -3.79 29.19
C GLY A 25 -37.71 -5.20 29.65
N SER A 26 -36.67 -5.99 29.88
CA SER A 26 -36.41 -6.69 31.14
C SER A 26 -35.12 -7.52 30.96
N GLY A 27 -34.32 -7.54 32.01
CA GLY A 27 -32.92 -7.93 31.95
C GLY A 27 -32.66 -9.42 31.70
N ARG A 28 -31.51 -9.67 31.06
CA ARG A 28 -30.37 -10.38 31.64
C ARG A 28 -29.26 -10.44 30.60
N CYS A 29 -28.11 -9.89 30.95
CA CYS A 29 -26.89 -9.97 30.16
C CYS A 29 -26.36 -11.41 30.21
N LEU A 30 -26.38 -12.11 29.08
CA LEU A 30 -25.61 -13.33 28.84
C LEU A 30 -24.53 -12.98 27.81
N PRO A 31 -23.24 -13.31 28.06
CA PRO A 31 -22.18 -13.04 27.10
C PRO A 31 -22.31 -13.94 25.86
N PRO A 32 -21.90 -13.46 24.67
CA PRO A 32 -21.99 -14.22 23.43
C PRO A 32 -20.99 -15.39 23.42
N VAL A 33 -21.52 -16.61 23.25
CA VAL A 33 -20.74 -17.80 22.92
C VAL A 33 -20.18 -17.64 21.50
N VAL A 34 -18.92 -17.25 21.40
CA VAL A 34 -18.17 -17.23 20.15
C VAL A 34 -17.88 -18.67 19.76
N SER A 35 -18.72 -19.24 18.89
CA SER A 35 -18.45 -20.51 18.23
C SER A 35 -17.33 -20.32 17.21
N VAL A 36 -16.09 -20.54 17.63
CA VAL A 36 -14.94 -20.68 16.74
C VAL A 36 -15.05 -22.05 16.05
N ARG A 37 -15.53 -22.07 14.81
CA ARG A 37 -15.35 -23.24 13.94
C ARG A 37 -13.88 -23.34 13.57
N TYR A 38 -13.20 -24.29 14.21
CA TYR A 38 -11.85 -24.69 13.87
C TYR A 38 -11.89 -25.44 12.52
N VAL A 39 -11.32 -24.85 11.47
CA VAL A 39 -11.04 -25.57 10.22
C VAL A 39 -9.72 -26.29 10.43
N SER A 40 -9.80 -27.59 10.77
CA SER A 40 -8.67 -28.49 10.83
C SER A 40 -8.08 -28.65 9.43
N ARG A 41 -6.97 -27.95 9.17
CA ARG A 41 -6.15 -28.16 7.98
C ARG A 41 -5.18 -29.30 8.29
N SER A 42 -5.55 -30.50 7.83
CA SER A 42 -4.67 -31.66 7.81
C SER A 42 -3.43 -31.35 6.98
N TYR A 43 -2.28 -31.23 7.64
CA TYR A 43 -0.98 -31.49 7.02
C TYR A 43 -0.19 -32.36 7.99
N GLY A 44 0.22 -33.52 7.48
CA GLY A 44 0.96 -34.52 8.23
C GLY A 44 2.23 -33.92 8.81
N PHE A 45 2.31 -33.93 10.14
CA PHE A 45 3.57 -33.84 10.86
C PHE A 45 3.65 -35.08 11.74
N THR A 46 4.68 -35.86 11.50
CA THR A 46 4.92 -37.19 12.05
C THR A 46 5.01 -37.16 13.59
N ALA A 47 4.13 -37.93 14.23
CA ALA A 47 4.31 -38.63 15.51
C ALA A 47 5.00 -37.90 16.69
N ARG A 48 4.74 -36.60 16.89
CA ARG A 48 5.14 -35.90 18.13
C ARG A 48 4.08 -34.94 18.71
N CYS A 49 2.93 -34.79 18.05
CA CYS A 49 1.86 -33.88 18.46
C CYS A 49 0.76 -34.53 19.31
N ASP A 50 0.56 -35.85 19.25
CA ASP A 50 -0.59 -36.49 19.94
C ASP A 50 -0.46 -36.48 21.47
N ALA A 51 0.76 -36.52 22.00
CA ALA A 51 1.00 -36.43 23.44
C ALA A 51 0.71 -35.03 24.02
N PHE A 52 0.89 -33.97 23.22
CA PHE A 52 0.65 -32.59 23.65
C PHE A 52 -0.85 -32.26 23.63
N TRP A 53 -1.59 -32.82 22.69
CA TRP A 53 -3.03 -32.63 22.58
C TRP A 53 -3.80 -33.37 23.69
N HIS A 54 -3.36 -34.57 24.08
CA HIS A 54 -3.95 -35.28 25.22
C HIS A 54 -3.64 -34.61 26.58
N ALA A 55 -2.46 -34.01 26.77
CA ALA A 55 -2.09 -33.35 28.03
C ALA A 55 -2.88 -32.06 28.29
N LEU A 56 -3.27 -31.33 27.23
CA LEU A 56 -4.07 -30.11 27.33
C LEU A 56 -5.52 -30.36 27.77
N ASN A 57 -6.06 -31.56 27.55
CA ASN A 57 -7.44 -31.87 27.91
C ASN A 57 -7.60 -32.39 29.36
N ASN A 58 -6.52 -32.83 30.01
CA ASN A 58 -6.56 -33.42 31.37
C ASN A 58 -5.75 -32.66 32.45
N ARG A 59 -5.20 -31.47 32.16
CA ARG A 59 -4.45 -30.62 33.13
C ARG A 59 -3.26 -31.30 33.82
N ASP A 60 -2.63 -32.32 33.23
CA ASP A 60 -1.43 -32.95 33.78
C ASP A 60 -0.14 -32.34 33.21
N PHE A 61 0.25 -31.15 33.70
CA PHE A 61 1.48 -30.45 33.29
C PHE A 61 2.77 -30.96 33.96
N GLY A 62 2.76 -32.13 34.59
CA GLY A 62 3.90 -32.68 35.34
C GLY A 62 4.94 -33.47 34.54
N LYS A 63 4.76 -33.67 33.23
CA LYS A 63 5.62 -34.56 32.42
C LYS A 63 6.05 -34.00 31.05
N LEU A 64 6.39 -32.71 30.98
CA LEU A 64 7.09 -32.18 29.80
C LEU A 64 8.59 -31.97 30.10
N PRO A 65 9.49 -32.55 29.30
CA PRO A 65 10.93 -32.45 29.51
C PRO A 65 11.39 -31.02 29.22
N ILE A 66 11.73 -30.31 30.29
CA ILE A 66 12.27 -28.95 30.27
C ILE A 66 13.73 -29.04 29.81
N LYS A 67 14.00 -28.73 28.53
CA LYS A 67 15.35 -28.37 28.08
C LYS A 67 15.30 -27.04 27.33
N GLY A 68 15.64 -26.00 28.10
CA GLY A 68 16.38 -24.82 27.66
C GLY A 68 15.92 -24.14 26.38
N CYS A 69 14.82 -23.41 26.43
CA CYS A 69 14.60 -22.29 25.53
C CYS A 69 14.22 -21.08 26.38
N SER A 70 15.23 -20.31 26.77
CA SER A 70 15.08 -19.03 27.46
C SER A 70 14.53 -17.99 26.48
N VAL A 71 13.25 -18.10 26.13
CA VAL A 71 12.50 -16.94 25.66
C VAL A 71 12.12 -16.21 26.93
N ALA A 72 12.94 -15.22 27.31
CA ALA A 72 12.61 -14.32 28.40
C ALA A 72 11.35 -13.55 28.00
N TRP A 73 10.21 -14.05 28.46
CA TRP A 73 8.91 -13.39 28.39
C TRP A 73 8.96 -12.11 29.21
N ASN A 74 9.36 -11.00 28.60
CA ASN A 74 9.14 -9.69 29.19
C ASN A 74 7.74 -9.21 28.80
N MET A 75 6.74 -9.86 29.39
CA MET A 75 5.33 -9.52 29.28
C MET A 75 4.95 -8.66 30.49
N ARG A 76 5.40 -7.41 30.49
CA ARG A 76 4.88 -6.37 31.37
C ARG A 76 5.21 -5.01 30.79
N ILE A 77 4.26 -4.09 30.93
CA ILE A 77 4.21 -2.72 30.41
C ILE A 77 3.62 -2.66 29.00
N GLY A 78 2.29 -2.47 28.96
CA GLY A 78 1.58 -2.00 27.78
C GLY A 78 1.97 -0.56 27.46
N VAL A 79 3.18 -0.37 26.92
CA VAL A 79 3.52 0.83 26.18
C VAL A 79 2.91 0.63 24.80
N ILE A 80 1.90 1.43 24.47
CA ILE A 80 1.57 1.70 23.07
C ILE A 80 2.86 2.28 22.49
N ILE A 81 3.62 1.47 21.74
CA ILE A 81 4.85 1.91 21.09
C ILE A 81 4.37 2.80 19.93
N SER A 82 4.19 4.08 20.21
CA SER A 82 4.11 5.07 19.15
C SER A 82 5.42 4.99 18.37
N ASP A 83 5.34 4.85 17.05
CA ASP A 83 6.52 4.84 16.15
C ASP A 83 7.31 6.17 16.19
N GLU A 84 6.75 7.20 16.84
CA GLU A 84 7.35 8.51 16.95
C GLU A 84 8.39 8.53 18.08
N PRO A 85 9.65 8.91 17.79
CA PRO A 85 10.70 8.96 18.81
C PRO A 85 10.41 10.07 19.82
N ARG A 86 10.78 9.81 21.09
CA ARG A 86 10.65 10.79 22.18
C ARG A 86 11.70 11.89 22.02
N ILE A 87 11.33 13.11 22.38
CA ILE A 87 12.18 14.29 22.23
C ILE A 87 12.35 15.06 23.53
N ASN A 88 13.52 15.68 23.73
CA ASN A 88 13.79 16.65 24.78
C ASN A 88 13.26 16.20 26.16
N ASP A 89 12.29 16.92 26.73
CA ASP A 89 11.71 16.69 28.06
C ASP A 89 10.84 15.43 28.15
N GLU A 90 10.49 14.80 27.03
CA GLU A 90 9.79 13.52 27.01
C GLU A 90 10.71 12.35 27.43
N ILE A 91 12.03 12.56 27.40
CA ILE A 91 13.04 11.58 27.77
C ILE A 91 13.17 11.55 29.30
N ARG A 92 12.55 10.54 29.93
CA ARG A 92 12.50 10.40 31.41
C ARG A 92 13.64 9.60 32.03
N VAL A 93 14.58 9.10 31.22
CA VAL A 93 15.71 8.30 31.72
C VAL A 93 16.78 9.20 32.34
N SER A 94 17.52 8.68 33.32
CA SER A 94 18.55 9.45 34.03
C SER A 94 19.85 9.60 33.24
N GLN A 95 20.24 8.56 32.50
CA GLN A 95 21.47 8.51 31.71
C GLN A 95 21.17 8.12 30.26
N VAL A 96 21.84 8.78 29.34
CA VAL A 96 21.75 8.56 27.89
C VAL A 96 23.13 8.43 27.28
N ARG A 97 23.26 7.61 26.25
CA ARG A 97 24.43 7.60 25.37
C ARG A 97 24.22 8.67 24.30
N LEU A 98 24.99 9.75 24.37
CA LEU A 98 24.87 10.90 23.48
C LEU A 98 25.74 10.73 22.22
N ILE A 99 25.14 11.06 21.07
CA ILE A 99 25.83 11.23 19.79
C ILE A 99 25.63 12.68 19.34
N GLY A 100 26.74 13.37 19.04
CA GLY A 100 26.75 14.75 18.55
C GLY A 100 26.22 14.89 17.11
N PRO A 101 26.02 16.13 16.64
CA PRO A 101 25.38 16.42 15.35
C PRO A 101 26.16 15.90 14.13
N ASN A 102 27.50 15.84 14.24
CA ASN A 102 28.39 15.32 13.20
C ASN A 102 28.67 13.81 13.34
N GLY A 103 27.97 13.11 14.24
CA GLY A 103 28.21 11.70 14.54
C GLY A 103 29.33 11.43 15.56
N GLU A 104 29.83 12.48 16.22
CA GLU A 104 30.79 12.36 17.31
C GLU A 104 30.19 11.60 18.51
N GLN A 105 30.95 10.69 19.11
CA GLN A 105 30.51 9.91 20.26
C GLN A 105 30.98 10.58 21.56
N VAL A 106 30.07 11.27 22.25
CA VAL A 106 30.36 11.93 23.54
C VAL A 106 30.39 10.91 24.69
N GLY A 107 29.69 9.78 24.54
CA GLY A 107 29.65 8.71 25.53
C GLY A 107 28.38 8.74 26.38
N VAL A 108 28.46 8.20 27.60
CA VAL A 108 27.32 8.13 28.53
C VAL A 108 27.33 9.36 29.43
N ILE A 109 26.26 10.15 29.38
CA ILE A 109 26.10 11.37 30.18
C ILE A 109 24.71 11.40 30.83
N ALA A 110 24.54 12.28 31.81
CA ALA A 110 23.23 12.56 32.38
C ALA A 110 22.34 13.29 31.36
N THR A 111 21.05 12.98 31.36
CA THR A 111 20.06 13.59 30.44
C THR A 111 19.99 15.11 30.58
N SER A 112 20.17 15.64 31.80
CA SER A 112 20.22 17.09 32.04
C SER A 112 21.36 17.77 31.29
N VAL A 113 22.55 17.15 31.27
CA VAL A 113 23.71 17.65 30.53
C VAL A 113 23.46 17.57 29.02
N ALA A 114 22.87 16.47 28.55
CA ALA A 114 22.50 16.31 27.15
C ALA A 114 21.52 17.39 26.66
N LEU A 115 20.52 17.75 27.50
CA LEU A 115 19.56 18.82 27.20
C LEU A 115 20.23 20.20 27.14
N ASN A 116 21.22 20.47 27.97
CA ASN A 116 21.97 21.72 27.93
C ASN A 116 22.81 21.82 26.64
N LEU A 117 23.51 20.75 26.27
CA LEU A 117 24.27 20.69 25.01
C LEU A 117 23.37 20.85 23.78
N ALA A 118 22.15 20.31 23.83
CA ALA A 118 21.15 20.50 22.78
C ALA A 118 20.75 21.98 22.64
N LYS A 119 20.49 22.66 23.76
CA LYS A 119 20.16 24.09 23.79
C LYS A 119 21.31 24.97 23.30
N GLU A 120 22.55 24.69 23.72
CA GLU A 120 23.74 25.41 23.26
C GLU A 120 23.94 25.28 21.75
N ALA A 121 23.66 24.09 21.20
CA ALA A 121 23.75 23.83 19.76
C ALA A 121 22.52 24.29 18.96
N ASN A 122 21.45 24.78 19.61
CA ASN A 122 20.14 25.04 19.01
C ASN A 122 19.56 23.84 18.24
N LEU A 123 19.77 22.63 18.77
CA LEU A 123 19.28 21.36 18.22
C LEU A 123 18.39 20.65 19.24
N ASP A 124 17.67 19.63 18.80
CA ASP A 124 16.85 18.79 19.67
C ASP A 124 17.59 17.52 20.09
N LEU A 125 17.30 17.05 21.30
CA LEU A 125 17.73 15.75 21.79
C LEU A 125 16.66 14.71 21.40
N VAL A 126 16.97 13.84 20.44
CA VAL A 126 16.04 12.83 19.93
C VAL A 126 16.50 11.43 20.33
N GLU A 127 15.60 10.66 20.96
CA GLU A 127 15.84 9.26 21.33
C GLU A 127 15.65 8.33 20.11
N VAL A 128 16.75 7.91 19.49
CA VAL A 128 16.70 7.07 18.27
C VAL A 128 16.58 5.58 18.61
N ALA A 129 17.15 5.14 19.75
CA ALA A 129 17.10 3.74 20.17
C ALA A 129 16.73 3.63 21.65
N PRO A 130 15.43 3.48 21.98
CA PRO A 130 14.97 3.33 23.37
C PRO A 130 15.28 1.96 23.97
N ASN A 131 15.52 0.95 23.13
CA ASN A 131 15.72 -0.44 23.58
C ASN A 131 17.15 -0.70 24.11
N ALA A 132 18.09 0.23 23.93
CA ALA A 132 19.47 0.10 24.40
C ALA A 132 19.59 0.47 25.89
N LYS A 133 20.54 -0.14 26.61
CA LYS A 133 20.88 0.19 28.00
C LYS A 133 22.34 0.65 28.08
N PRO A 134 22.64 1.95 28.24
CA PRO A 134 21.72 3.09 28.31
C PRO A 134 21.11 3.48 26.93
N PRO A 135 19.92 4.13 26.88
CA PRO A 135 19.28 4.55 25.63
C PRO A 135 20.16 5.48 24.80
N VAL A 136 20.04 5.40 23.47
CA VAL A 136 20.86 6.20 22.56
C VAL A 136 20.08 7.43 22.09
N ALA A 137 20.61 8.60 22.43
CA ALA A 137 20.08 9.89 22.04
C ALA A 137 21.03 10.60 21.06
N LYS A 138 20.48 11.29 20.05
CA LYS A 138 21.25 12.06 19.07
C LYS A 138 20.84 13.53 19.11
N LEU A 139 21.81 14.42 18.97
CA LEU A 139 21.56 15.84 18.74
C LEU A 139 21.26 16.08 17.26
N ILE A 140 20.01 16.36 16.93
CA ILE A 140 19.56 16.58 15.55
C ILE A 140 18.41 17.58 15.50
N ASP A 141 18.19 18.19 14.34
CA ASP A 141 16.95 18.93 14.06
C ASP A 141 15.80 17.94 13.86
N TYR A 142 14.82 17.98 14.77
CA TYR A 142 13.67 17.08 14.74
C TYR A 142 12.78 17.29 13.52
N GLY A 143 12.59 18.54 13.08
CA GLY A 143 11.78 18.87 11.92
C GLY A 143 12.34 18.25 10.64
N LYS A 144 13.65 18.38 10.42
CA LYS A 144 14.34 17.76 9.28
C LYS A 144 14.33 16.24 9.36
N TYR A 145 14.52 15.68 10.55
CA TYR A 145 14.46 14.23 10.78
C TYR A 145 13.08 13.65 10.41
N LYS A 146 11.99 14.24 10.94
CA LYS A 146 10.61 13.80 10.68
C LYS A 146 10.22 13.91 9.21
N TYR A 147 10.69 14.95 8.52
CA TYR A 147 10.51 15.06 7.07
C TYR A 147 11.20 13.92 6.33
N ASN A 148 12.47 13.66 6.65
CA ASN A 148 13.25 12.60 6.01
C ASN A 148 12.67 11.20 6.29
N GLU A 149 12.19 10.94 7.50
CA GLU A 149 11.50 9.68 7.81
C GLU A 149 10.20 9.54 7.03
N LYS A 150 9.39 10.60 6.90
CA LYS A 150 8.19 10.58 6.07
C LYS A 150 8.50 10.33 4.60
N ILE A 151 9.57 10.92 4.07
CA ILE A 151 10.03 10.68 2.69
C ILE A 151 10.49 9.23 2.53
N LYS A 152 11.35 8.73 3.42
CA LYS A 152 11.82 7.34 3.42
C LYS A 152 10.66 6.35 3.56
N ALA A 153 9.71 6.59 4.46
CA ALA A 153 8.53 5.75 4.62
C ALA A 153 7.64 5.77 3.37
N ARG A 154 7.49 6.93 2.73
CA ARG A 154 6.75 7.06 1.46
C ARG A 154 7.49 6.36 0.31
N GLU A 155 8.81 6.43 0.25
CA GLU A 155 9.63 5.73 -0.74
C GLU A 155 9.61 4.22 -0.52
N ALA A 156 9.73 3.76 0.72
CA ALA A 156 9.60 2.35 1.09
C ALA A 156 8.23 1.80 0.70
N ARG A 157 7.13 2.51 1.01
CA ARG A 157 5.77 2.13 0.59
C ARG A 157 5.61 2.10 -0.93
N ARG A 158 6.25 3.02 -1.66
CA ARG A 158 6.22 3.05 -3.14
C ARG A 158 7.06 1.93 -3.77
N ASN A 159 8.14 1.53 -3.12
CA ASN A 159 9.03 0.45 -3.58
C ASN A 159 8.49 -0.93 -3.19
N GLN A 160 7.70 -1.01 -2.12
CA GLN A 160 6.95 -2.20 -1.77
C GLN A 160 5.86 -2.43 -2.82
N SER A 161 6.14 -3.30 -3.78
CA SER A 161 5.17 -3.71 -4.79
C SER A 161 4.17 -4.71 -4.18
N THR A 162 3.04 -4.22 -3.69
CA THR A 162 1.98 -5.08 -3.12
C THR A 162 1.46 -6.03 -4.21
N ALA A 163 1.49 -7.33 -3.93
CA ALA A 163 0.83 -8.35 -4.74
C ALA A 163 -0.65 -8.38 -4.41
N GLU A 164 -1.47 -7.80 -5.29
CA GLU A 164 -2.91 -7.89 -5.17
C GLU A 164 -3.40 -9.19 -5.82
N ILE A 165 -4.43 -9.78 -5.23
CA ILE A 165 -5.13 -10.93 -5.81
C ILE A 165 -6.26 -10.36 -6.65
N LYS A 166 -6.18 -10.54 -7.97
CA LYS A 166 -7.24 -10.16 -8.91
C LYS A 166 -8.14 -11.34 -9.17
N GLU A 167 -9.45 -11.13 -9.08
CA GLU A 167 -10.43 -12.19 -9.35
C GLU A 167 -10.99 -12.06 -10.77
N ILE A 168 -10.97 -13.14 -11.55
CA ILE A 168 -11.62 -13.23 -12.86
C ILE A 168 -12.68 -14.31 -12.80
N ARG A 169 -13.88 -14.01 -13.28
CA ARG A 169 -15.02 -14.92 -13.26
C ARG A 169 -15.30 -15.46 -14.65
N PHE A 170 -15.35 -16.78 -14.78
CA PHE A 170 -15.71 -17.48 -16.01
C PHE A 170 -17.11 -18.09 -15.90
N ARG A 171 -17.74 -18.29 -17.06
CA ARG A 171 -18.97 -19.07 -17.21
C ARG A 171 -18.62 -20.42 -17.81
N LEU A 172 -19.42 -21.44 -17.51
CA LEU A 172 -19.19 -22.80 -18.02
C LEU A 172 -19.39 -22.88 -19.55
N LYS A 173 -20.39 -22.17 -20.07
CA LYS A 173 -20.65 -22.03 -21.51
C LYS A 173 -20.11 -20.69 -21.98
N ILE A 174 -18.82 -20.66 -22.30
CA ILE A 174 -18.14 -19.47 -22.81
C ILE A 174 -18.00 -19.59 -24.34
N ASP A 175 -18.12 -18.47 -25.02
CA ASP A 175 -17.80 -18.34 -26.45
C ASP A 175 -16.28 -18.19 -26.64
N ASP A 176 -15.75 -18.62 -27.77
CA ASP A 176 -14.30 -18.59 -28.05
C ASP A 176 -13.74 -17.17 -27.94
N HIS A 177 -14.47 -16.16 -28.41
CA HIS A 177 -14.03 -14.76 -28.32
C HIS A 177 -13.99 -14.26 -26.86
N ASP A 178 -15.01 -14.60 -26.05
CA ASP A 178 -15.03 -14.22 -24.63
C ASP A 178 -13.93 -14.92 -23.83
N PHE A 179 -13.55 -16.14 -24.23
CA PHE A 179 -12.42 -16.85 -23.65
C PHE A 179 -11.10 -16.12 -23.93
N GLU A 180 -10.85 -15.71 -25.17
CA GLU A 180 -9.66 -14.96 -25.56
C GLU A 180 -9.52 -13.62 -24.81
N VAL A 181 -10.62 -12.87 -24.66
CA VAL A 181 -10.61 -11.60 -23.92
C VAL A 181 -10.25 -11.82 -22.45
N LYS A 182 -10.85 -12.84 -21.80
CA LYS A 182 -10.53 -13.15 -20.40
C LYS A 182 -9.13 -13.72 -20.24
N LYS A 183 -8.64 -14.52 -21.19
CA LYS A 183 -7.23 -14.94 -21.24
C LYS A 183 -6.31 -13.73 -21.31
N GLY A 184 -6.60 -12.77 -22.18
CA GLY A 184 -5.86 -11.51 -22.26
C GLY A 184 -5.81 -10.77 -20.93
N HIS A 185 -6.91 -10.76 -20.16
CA HIS A 185 -6.91 -10.20 -18.80
C HIS A 185 -6.04 -10.98 -17.81
N VAL A 186 -6.10 -12.32 -17.83
CA VAL A 186 -5.23 -13.16 -17.00
C VAL A 186 -3.76 -12.85 -17.30
N VAL A 187 -3.37 -12.87 -18.58
CA VAL A 187 -1.99 -12.58 -19.01
C VAL A 187 -1.57 -11.16 -18.60
N ARG A 188 -2.44 -10.16 -18.77
CA ARG A 188 -2.14 -8.78 -18.34
C ARG A 188 -1.89 -8.67 -16.83
N PHE A 189 -2.65 -9.39 -16.00
CA PHE A 189 -2.44 -9.37 -14.55
C PHE A 189 -1.20 -10.15 -14.11
N LEU A 190 -0.93 -11.29 -14.73
CA LEU A 190 0.31 -12.05 -14.48
C LEU A 190 1.55 -11.26 -14.92
N ASN A 191 1.49 -10.57 -16.05
CA ASN A 191 2.54 -9.64 -16.47
C ASN A 191 2.65 -8.44 -15.52
N GLY A 192 1.54 -7.99 -14.91
CA GLY A 192 1.55 -7.02 -13.81
C GLY A 192 2.16 -7.56 -12.49
N GLY A 193 2.45 -8.85 -12.44
CA GLY A 193 2.95 -9.56 -11.27
C GLY A 193 1.89 -9.76 -10.18
N ASP A 194 0.61 -9.61 -10.51
CA ASP A 194 -0.49 -9.88 -9.60
C ASP A 194 -0.89 -11.35 -9.64
N LYS A 195 -1.37 -11.87 -8.51
CA LYS A 195 -1.92 -13.23 -8.45
C LYS A 195 -3.33 -13.20 -9.02
N VAL A 196 -3.70 -14.21 -9.79
CA VAL A 196 -5.02 -14.26 -10.42
C VAL A 196 -5.79 -15.44 -9.87
N LYS A 197 -6.93 -15.14 -9.22
CA LYS A 197 -7.89 -16.14 -8.80
C LYS A 197 -8.98 -16.25 -9.87
N VAL A 198 -8.96 -17.35 -10.59
CA VAL A 198 -9.95 -17.67 -11.62
C VAL A 198 -11.08 -18.45 -10.97
N THR A 199 -12.30 -17.97 -11.11
CA THR A 199 -13.50 -18.58 -10.50
C THR A 199 -14.56 -18.88 -11.55
N ILE A 200 -14.97 -20.13 -11.68
CA ILE A 200 -16.18 -20.51 -12.42
C ILE A 200 -17.31 -20.67 -11.42
N MET A 201 -18.44 -20.04 -11.69
CA MET A 201 -19.67 -20.28 -10.93
C MET A 201 -20.54 -21.28 -11.66
N LEU A 202 -20.85 -22.39 -11.02
CA LEU A 202 -21.84 -23.33 -11.51
C LEU A 202 -23.24 -22.79 -11.19
N ARG A 203 -24.18 -22.83 -12.14
CA ARG A 203 -25.57 -22.38 -11.88
C ARG A 203 -26.58 -23.50 -12.06
N GLY A 204 -27.40 -23.71 -11.03
CA GLY A 204 -28.55 -24.62 -11.07
C GLY A 204 -28.14 -26.04 -11.44
N ARG A 205 -28.54 -26.48 -12.64
CA ARG A 205 -28.35 -27.85 -13.15
C ARG A 205 -26.88 -28.20 -13.42
N GLU A 206 -26.02 -27.19 -13.60
CA GLU A 206 -24.58 -27.36 -13.86
C GLU A 206 -23.80 -27.87 -12.63
N GLN A 207 -24.37 -27.77 -11.42
CA GLN A 207 -23.73 -28.31 -10.21
C GLN A 207 -23.52 -29.83 -10.28
N SER A 208 -24.35 -30.53 -11.05
CA SER A 208 -24.23 -31.98 -11.27
C SER A 208 -23.06 -32.37 -12.20
N ARG A 209 -22.50 -31.42 -12.96
CA ARG A 209 -21.42 -31.66 -13.94
C ARG A 209 -20.22 -30.74 -13.68
N PRO A 210 -19.44 -30.98 -12.61
CA PRO A 210 -18.26 -30.17 -12.30
C PRO A 210 -17.10 -30.40 -13.27
N ILE A 211 -17.07 -31.55 -13.96
CA ILE A 211 -15.99 -31.97 -14.88
C ILE A 211 -15.73 -30.93 -15.96
N GLY A 212 -16.77 -30.42 -16.63
CA GLY A 212 -16.59 -29.43 -17.71
C GLY A 212 -15.98 -28.10 -17.24
N GLY A 213 -16.16 -27.72 -15.97
CA GLY A 213 -15.54 -26.52 -15.42
C GLY A 213 -14.06 -26.73 -15.10
N VAL A 214 -13.69 -27.94 -14.66
CA VAL A 214 -12.29 -28.32 -14.42
C VAL A 214 -11.52 -28.37 -15.73
N GLU A 215 -12.09 -28.99 -16.77
CA GLU A 215 -11.48 -29.05 -18.11
C GLU A 215 -11.22 -27.66 -18.70
N LEU A 216 -12.17 -26.72 -18.56
CA LEU A 216 -12.00 -25.35 -19.04
C LEU A 216 -10.81 -24.65 -18.36
N LEU A 217 -10.68 -24.80 -17.03
CA LEU A 217 -9.57 -24.20 -16.29
C LEU A 217 -8.24 -24.85 -16.63
N GLN A 218 -8.25 -26.15 -16.94
CA GLN A 218 -7.04 -26.87 -17.33
C GLN A 218 -6.57 -26.44 -18.72
N ARG A 219 -7.49 -26.22 -19.68
CA ARG A 219 -7.15 -25.60 -20.98
C ARG A 219 -6.54 -24.21 -20.79
N LEU A 220 -7.13 -23.38 -19.94
CA LEU A 220 -6.60 -22.06 -19.61
C LEU A 220 -5.21 -22.14 -18.96
N ALA A 221 -4.96 -23.13 -18.10
CA ALA A 221 -3.66 -23.33 -17.48
C ALA A 221 -2.57 -23.66 -18.51
N SER A 222 -2.88 -24.50 -19.51
CA SER A 222 -1.94 -24.84 -20.59
C SER A 222 -1.61 -23.63 -21.47
N GLU A 223 -2.60 -22.81 -21.84
CA GLU A 223 -2.35 -21.62 -22.66
C GLU A 223 -1.59 -20.51 -21.91
N VAL A 224 -1.71 -20.47 -20.59
CA VAL A 224 -1.09 -19.43 -19.73
C VAL A 224 0.23 -19.92 -19.12
N GLU A 225 0.65 -21.15 -19.42
CA GLU A 225 1.86 -21.76 -18.86
C GLU A 225 3.12 -20.93 -19.12
N GLU A 226 3.19 -20.20 -20.23
CA GLU A 226 4.33 -19.31 -20.53
C GLU A 226 4.49 -18.18 -19.50
N TYR A 227 3.38 -17.59 -19.04
CA TYR A 227 3.37 -16.38 -18.19
C TYR A 227 3.25 -16.68 -16.69
N GLY A 228 2.64 -17.82 -16.33
CA GLY A 228 2.28 -18.13 -14.94
C GLY A 228 2.46 -19.59 -14.55
N THR A 229 2.55 -19.82 -13.25
CA THR A 229 2.49 -21.15 -12.63
C THR A 229 1.20 -21.32 -11.85
N VAL A 230 0.65 -22.53 -11.84
CA VAL A 230 -0.52 -22.87 -11.04
C VAL A 230 -0.10 -23.07 -9.57
N GLU A 231 -0.55 -22.21 -8.65
CA GLU A 231 -0.33 -22.42 -7.20
C GLU A 231 -1.34 -23.41 -6.64
N PHE A 232 -2.61 -23.21 -7.01
CA PHE A 232 -3.71 -24.07 -6.59
C PHE A 232 -4.40 -24.61 -7.83
N ALA A 233 -4.29 -25.93 -8.01
CA ALA A 233 -5.03 -26.69 -9.02
C ALA A 233 -6.55 -26.43 -8.93
N PRO A 234 -7.29 -26.58 -10.04
CA PRO A 234 -8.74 -26.34 -10.05
C PRO A 234 -9.44 -27.25 -9.04
N LYS A 235 -10.04 -26.64 -8.02
CA LYS A 235 -10.79 -27.33 -6.97
C LYS A 235 -12.21 -26.80 -6.88
N GLN A 236 -13.16 -27.69 -6.62
CA GLN A 236 -14.55 -27.32 -6.39
C GLN A 236 -14.75 -26.92 -4.93
N GLU A 237 -15.09 -25.66 -4.71
CA GLU A 237 -15.54 -25.10 -3.44
C GLU A 237 -17.04 -24.82 -3.51
N GLY A 238 -17.84 -25.85 -3.21
CA GLY A 238 -19.30 -25.81 -3.24
C GLY A 238 -19.84 -25.48 -4.63
N ARG A 239 -20.35 -24.25 -4.80
CA ARG A 239 -20.92 -23.76 -6.07
C ARG A 239 -19.85 -23.22 -7.03
N ASN A 240 -18.64 -22.97 -6.56
CA ASN A 240 -17.58 -22.37 -7.34
C ASN A 240 -16.49 -23.39 -7.63
N ILE A 241 -15.88 -23.31 -8.81
CA ILE A 241 -14.61 -23.98 -9.10
C ILE A 241 -13.57 -22.88 -9.15
N ILE A 242 -12.52 -23.02 -8.34
CA ILE A 242 -11.50 -21.98 -8.16
C ILE A 242 -10.13 -22.55 -8.54
N MET A 243 -9.37 -21.75 -9.27
CA MET A 243 -7.96 -21.98 -9.57
C MET A 243 -7.20 -20.69 -9.28
N THR A 244 -5.99 -20.78 -8.73
CA THR A 244 -5.14 -19.60 -8.50
C THR A 244 -3.83 -19.74 -9.24
N LEU A 245 -3.52 -18.72 -10.03
CA LEU A 245 -2.31 -18.60 -10.82
C LEU A 245 -1.38 -17.56 -10.18
N ALA A 246 -0.10 -17.89 -10.11
CA ALA A 246 0.96 -16.97 -9.76
C ALA A 246 1.79 -16.61 -11.00
N PRO A 247 2.32 -15.38 -11.06
CA PRO A 247 3.21 -14.96 -12.14
C PRO A 247 4.56 -15.69 -12.04
N LYS A 248 5.13 -16.09 -13.20
CA LYS A 248 6.50 -16.62 -13.26
C LYS A 248 7.56 -15.52 -13.07
N GLY A 249 7.23 -14.28 -13.40
CA GLY A 249 8.13 -13.12 -13.33
C GLY A 249 8.04 -12.33 -12.02
N LYS A 250 9.16 -11.72 -11.60
CA LYS A 250 9.18 -10.73 -10.51
C LYS A 250 8.51 -9.41 -10.97
N LYS A 251 7.66 -8.80 -10.12
CA LYS A 251 6.94 -7.52 -10.33
C LYS A 251 7.78 -6.32 -10.82
N VAL A 252 9.10 -6.43 -10.77
CA VAL A 252 10.05 -5.34 -11.01
C VAL A 252 10.01 -4.86 -12.47
N HIS A 253 9.79 -5.76 -13.44
CA HIS A 253 9.89 -5.43 -14.86
C HIS A 253 8.78 -4.50 -15.36
N THR A 254 7.56 -4.65 -14.82
CA THR A 254 6.38 -3.92 -15.32
C THR A 254 6.25 -2.54 -14.67
N GLN A 255 6.64 -2.41 -13.40
CA GLN A 255 6.69 -1.09 -12.76
C GLN A 255 7.82 -0.23 -13.33
N SER A 256 8.98 -0.81 -13.66
CA SER A 256 10.08 -0.05 -14.27
C SER A 256 9.71 0.45 -15.66
N GLU A 257 9.03 -0.37 -16.47
CA GLU A 257 8.54 0.05 -17.79
C GLU A 257 7.43 1.11 -17.71
N GLN A 258 6.48 0.97 -16.79
CA GLN A 258 5.44 1.99 -16.59
C GLN A 258 6.01 3.31 -16.07
N ARG A 259 6.99 3.27 -15.16
CA ARG A 259 7.73 4.46 -14.71
C ARG A 259 8.47 5.09 -15.88
N ARG A 260 9.24 4.30 -16.65
CA ARG A 260 9.96 4.77 -17.84
C ARG A 260 9.02 5.43 -18.86
N ARG A 261 7.87 4.82 -19.15
CA ARG A 261 6.86 5.37 -20.06
C ARG A 261 6.21 6.65 -19.50
N GLY A 262 5.98 6.70 -18.19
CA GLY A 262 5.46 7.88 -17.49
C GLY A 262 6.43 9.05 -17.51
N ASP A 263 7.72 8.79 -17.29
CA ASP A 263 8.79 9.78 -17.35
C ASP A 263 9.00 10.30 -18.78
N GLN A 264 8.95 9.42 -19.78
CA GLN A 264 8.96 9.80 -21.20
C GLN A 264 7.78 10.72 -21.55
N SER A 265 6.55 10.39 -21.10
CA SER A 265 5.38 11.23 -21.33
C SER A 265 5.43 12.57 -20.59
N ARG A 266 6.05 12.63 -19.41
CA ARG A 266 6.25 13.89 -18.67
C ARG A 266 7.29 14.76 -19.34
N ALA A 267 8.42 14.18 -19.74
CA ALA A 267 9.48 14.87 -20.49
C ALA A 267 8.93 15.43 -21.82
N GLU A 268 8.14 14.65 -22.54
CA GLU A 268 7.51 15.10 -23.79
C GLU A 268 6.55 16.29 -23.55
N ARG A 269 5.74 16.24 -22.49
CA ARG A 269 4.86 17.36 -22.11
C ARG A 269 5.65 18.61 -21.72
N GLN A 270 6.73 18.45 -20.97
CA GLN A 270 7.61 19.55 -20.58
C GLN A 270 8.30 20.16 -21.81
N ALA A 271 8.78 19.34 -22.75
CA ALA A 271 9.37 19.80 -24.01
C ALA A 271 8.36 20.58 -24.86
N ARG A 272 7.12 20.08 -25.00
CA ARG A 272 6.04 20.79 -25.71
C ARG A 272 5.69 22.13 -25.04
N GLN A 273 5.67 22.17 -23.70
CA GLN A 273 5.42 23.41 -22.96
C GLN A 273 6.57 24.42 -23.12
N ALA A 274 7.82 23.95 -23.04
CA ALA A 274 9.00 24.78 -23.25
C ALA A 274 9.04 25.37 -24.68
N ALA A 275 8.76 24.55 -25.70
CA ALA A 275 8.67 25.01 -27.09
C ALA A 275 7.57 26.07 -27.29
N ARG A 276 6.40 25.91 -26.64
CA ARG A 276 5.32 26.91 -26.71
C ARG A 276 5.71 28.24 -26.03
N LEU A 277 6.44 28.18 -24.92
CA LEU A 277 6.93 29.37 -24.23
C LEU A 277 8.00 30.09 -25.04
N ALA A 278 8.94 29.34 -25.63
CA ALA A 278 9.95 29.89 -26.53
C ALA A 278 9.31 30.60 -27.73
N ALA A 279 8.38 29.94 -28.43
CA ALA A 279 7.65 30.55 -29.55
C ALA A 279 6.85 31.82 -29.13
N LYS A 280 6.29 31.83 -27.91
CA LYS A 280 5.61 33.01 -27.38
C LYS A 280 6.59 34.16 -27.10
N GLN A 281 7.77 33.86 -26.54
CA GLN A 281 8.82 34.86 -26.28
C GLN A 281 9.36 35.44 -27.58
N GLU A 282 9.58 34.61 -28.60
CA GLU A 282 10.01 35.04 -29.94
C GLU A 282 8.96 35.96 -30.60
N ALA A 283 7.68 35.59 -30.55
CA ALA A 283 6.60 36.42 -31.06
C ALA A 283 6.48 37.76 -30.30
N GLN A 284 6.66 37.76 -28.97
CA GLN A 284 6.66 38.97 -28.15
C GLN A 284 7.88 39.85 -28.44
N ALA A 285 9.06 39.26 -28.65
CA ALA A 285 10.27 39.99 -29.01
C ALA A 285 10.15 40.63 -30.41
N ALA A 286 9.58 39.92 -31.38
CA ALA A 286 9.30 40.45 -32.71
C ALA A 286 8.28 41.59 -32.67
N ALA A 287 7.20 41.44 -31.90
CA ALA A 287 6.20 42.50 -31.71
C ALA A 287 6.80 43.73 -30.99
N ALA A 288 7.64 43.52 -29.98
CA ALA A 288 8.33 44.61 -29.28
C ALA A 288 9.36 45.32 -30.17
N ALA A 289 10.08 44.60 -31.04
CA ALA A 289 10.99 45.19 -32.02
C ALA A 289 10.24 46.01 -33.08
N ALA A 290 9.10 45.51 -33.57
CA ALA A 290 8.24 46.25 -34.50
C ALA A 290 7.66 47.52 -33.85
N ALA A 291 7.20 47.44 -32.60
CA ALA A 291 6.71 48.61 -31.86
C ALA A 291 7.82 49.65 -31.61
N LYS A 292 9.04 49.23 -31.28
CA LYS A 292 10.20 50.13 -31.12
C LYS A 292 10.61 50.79 -32.44
N ALA A 293 10.53 50.08 -33.56
CA ALA A 293 10.80 50.65 -34.88
C ALA A 293 9.75 51.71 -35.28
N ALA A 294 8.47 51.49 -34.98
CA ALA A 294 7.39 52.45 -35.25
C ALA A 294 7.52 53.75 -34.43
N VAL A 295 7.96 53.65 -33.16
CA VAL A 295 8.20 54.83 -32.31
C VAL A 295 9.44 55.63 -32.74
N ALA A 296 10.44 54.98 -33.36
CA ALA A 296 11.64 55.66 -33.87
C ALA A 296 11.38 56.48 -35.15
N SER A 297 10.37 56.12 -35.94
CA SER A 297 9.95 56.86 -37.15
C SER A 297 9.07 58.09 -36.88
N ASP A 298 8.58 58.28 -35.65
CA ASP A 298 7.67 59.37 -35.27
C ASP A 298 8.36 60.46 -34.42
N LYS A 299 9.58 60.86 -34.79
CA LYS A 299 10.23 62.06 -34.21
C LYS A 299 9.74 63.31 -34.96
N PRO A 300 9.13 64.29 -34.27
CA PRO A 300 8.66 65.52 -34.90
C PRO A 300 9.85 66.36 -35.35
N LYS A 301 9.82 66.83 -36.60
CA LYS A 301 10.71 67.88 -37.09
C LYS A 301 10.37 69.17 -36.35
N THR A 302 11.19 69.59 -35.40
CA THR A 302 11.13 70.95 -34.86
C THR A 302 11.52 71.91 -35.99
N SER A 303 10.53 72.61 -36.53
CA SER A 303 10.70 73.74 -37.43
C SER A 303 11.14 74.96 -36.64
N GLU A 304 12.41 75.35 -36.73
CA GLU A 304 12.86 76.69 -36.38
C GLU A 304 12.51 77.64 -37.53
N THR A 305 11.58 78.56 -37.25
CA THR A 305 11.18 79.67 -38.11
C THR A 305 12.19 80.80 -37.94
N LYS A 306 12.62 81.36 -39.08
CA LYS A 306 13.49 82.53 -39.23
C LYS A 306 12.70 83.84 -39.10
#